data_AF-A0A9D8KLQ6-F1
#
_entry.id   AF-A0A9D8KLQ6-F1
#
_cell.length_a   1.000
_cell.length_b   1.000
_cell.length_c   1.000
_cell.angle_alpha   90.00
_cell.angle_beta   90.00
_cell.angle_gamma   90.00
#
_symmetry.space_group_name_H-M   'P 1'
#
loop_
_entity.id
_entity.type
_entity.pdbx_description
1 polymer ?
#
loop_
_entity_poly.entity_id
_entity_poly.type
_entity_poly.pdbx_seq_one_letter_code
_entity_poly.pdbx_strand_id
1 'polypeptide(L)'
;MTPSQFIARWRDNPLSERAGSQAFFLDLCALLGVDAPNDSDNYCFERGATRTGAGHGWADVWKRGHFGWENKGPGGDLGGALKQLMTYALALDNPPLLVVSNRDVTQIHTHFTGTPSETHTIRLEDIGTPDNLQKLRRLFTDPESFRPGRTVREITADAAGRFADIAQSMTSRGHDPQKVAHFLIQCLFCMFAEDIELLPKHLFERVMAKRGADTVKLGAALGELFQAMQNGGDFLLEDIAWFNGGLFAHVDLIELTPGEVAALHAASKMDWSAIEPSILGTLFERGLDPKIRAPLGANYTDPGTIMKLVNPVIVEPLAREWAQARARIGPLVAKYHAGGKGSQSAWKEAQALFLGYIERLKSFRVLDPACGSGNFLYLSLRALKDLECVPPTFLMFQCSQNLMA
;
A
#
# COMPACT_ATOMS: atom_id res chain seq x y z
N MET A 1 35.99 4.43 8.34
CA MET A 1 35.45 5.69 8.89
C MET A 1 34.77 5.36 10.23
N THR A 2 34.86 6.20 11.27
CA THR A 2 34.14 5.96 12.54
C THR A 2 32.74 6.61 12.54
N PRO A 3 31.78 6.14 13.36
CA PRO A 3 30.46 6.76 13.44
C PRO A 3 30.51 8.25 13.78
N SER A 4 31.35 8.66 14.73
CA SER A 4 31.49 10.08 15.11
C SER A 4 32.01 10.94 13.96
N GLN A 5 32.94 10.42 13.15
CA GLN A 5 33.42 11.11 11.94
C GLN A 5 32.32 11.21 10.87
N PHE A 6 31.51 10.15 10.71
CA PHE A 6 30.39 10.15 9.77
C PHE A 6 29.34 11.20 10.15
N ILE A 7 28.91 11.20 11.42
CA ILE A 7 27.97 12.18 11.96
C ILE A 7 28.51 13.60 11.79
N ALA A 8 29.76 13.85 12.18
CA ALA A 8 30.36 15.18 12.09
C ALA A 8 30.45 15.71 10.66
N ARG A 9 30.63 14.84 9.67
CA ARG A 9 30.71 15.22 8.25
C ARG A 9 29.36 15.55 7.64
N TRP A 10 28.32 14.81 8.02
CA TRP A 10 27.01 14.86 7.36
C TRP A 10 25.97 15.68 8.11
N ARG A 11 26.18 15.94 9.40
CA ARG A 11 25.37 16.87 10.18
C ARG A 11 25.51 18.29 9.61
N ASP A 12 24.37 18.95 9.38
CA ASP A 12 24.27 20.32 8.85
C ASP A 12 25.03 20.53 7.53
N ASN A 13 25.26 19.46 6.76
CA ASN A 13 26.03 19.53 5.54
C ASN A 13 25.20 20.21 4.42
N PRO A 14 25.68 21.34 3.85
CA PRO A 14 24.88 22.17 2.94
C PRO A 14 24.88 21.67 1.49
N LEU A 15 25.51 20.52 1.18
CA LEU A 15 25.56 20.01 -0.18
C LEU A 15 24.14 19.76 -0.73
N SER A 16 23.91 20.12 -1.99
CA SER A 16 22.65 19.79 -2.67
C SER A 16 22.46 18.28 -2.82
N GLU A 17 21.24 17.84 -3.12
CA GLU A 17 20.89 16.42 -3.32
C GLU A 17 21.89 15.72 -4.26
N ARG A 18 22.03 16.22 -5.49
CA ARG A 18 22.96 15.70 -6.51
C ARG A 18 24.43 15.73 -6.06
N ALA A 19 24.85 16.77 -5.36
CA ALA A 19 26.26 16.95 -5.00
C ALA A 19 26.69 16.07 -3.81
N GLY A 20 25.75 15.65 -2.96
CA GLY A 20 26.05 14.93 -1.72
C GLY A 20 25.55 13.49 -1.65
N SER A 21 24.62 13.04 -2.51
CA SER A 21 24.01 11.70 -2.40
C SER A 21 25.05 10.57 -2.57
N GLN A 22 25.83 10.59 -3.65
CA GLN A 22 26.85 9.56 -3.90
C GLN A 22 27.94 9.58 -2.83
N ALA A 23 28.42 10.77 -2.44
CA ALA A 23 29.46 10.89 -1.42
C ALA A 23 28.97 10.41 -0.05
N PHE A 24 27.72 10.71 0.33
CA PHE A 24 27.09 10.20 1.55
C PHE A 24 27.03 8.68 1.54
N PHE A 25 26.59 8.11 0.42
CA PHE A 25 26.45 6.66 0.30
C PHE A 25 27.81 5.94 0.31
N LEU A 26 28.84 6.50 -0.32
CA LEU A 26 30.20 5.95 -0.27
C LEU A 26 30.79 5.98 1.14
N ASP A 27 30.60 7.08 1.86
CA ASP A 27 30.99 7.18 3.26
C ASP A 27 30.24 6.17 4.14
N LEU A 28 28.96 5.93 3.83
CA LEU A 28 28.15 4.93 4.53
C LEU A 28 28.72 3.53 4.29
N CYS A 29 29.11 3.21 3.06
CA CYS A 29 29.78 1.94 2.75
C CYS A 29 31.09 1.80 3.57
N ALA A 30 31.90 2.86 3.62
CA ALA A 30 33.15 2.91 4.37
C ALA A 30 32.98 2.88 5.90
N LEU A 31 31.86 3.37 6.43
CA LEU A 31 31.47 3.25 7.84
C LEU A 31 31.09 1.80 8.17
N LEU A 32 30.30 1.17 7.31
CA LEU A 32 29.78 -0.17 7.54
C LEU A 32 30.81 -1.26 7.25
N GLY A 33 31.82 -0.97 6.44
CA GLY A 33 32.81 -1.92 5.95
C GLY A 33 32.26 -2.84 4.86
N VAL A 34 31.34 -2.33 4.05
CA VAL A 34 30.73 -3.05 2.92
C VAL A 34 31.27 -2.50 1.61
N ASP A 35 31.16 -3.29 0.54
CA ASP A 35 31.56 -2.85 -0.80
C ASP A 35 30.76 -1.64 -1.25
N ALA A 36 31.41 -0.76 -2.01
CA ALA A 36 30.76 0.35 -2.71
C ALA A 36 30.20 -0.13 -4.06
N PRO A 37 29.20 0.58 -4.65
CA PRO A 37 28.66 0.22 -5.97
C PRO A 37 29.77 0.19 -7.03
N ASN A 38 29.94 -0.97 -7.65
CA ASN A 38 31.05 -1.24 -8.58
C ASN A 38 30.65 -2.14 -9.76
N ASP A 39 29.38 -2.57 -9.84
CA ASP A 39 28.88 -3.51 -10.83
C ASP A 39 27.61 -2.95 -11.49
N SER A 40 27.70 -2.59 -12.76
CA SER A 40 26.58 -2.03 -13.52
C SER A 40 25.36 -2.97 -13.64
N ASP A 41 25.54 -4.28 -13.49
CA ASP A 41 24.47 -5.26 -13.62
C ASP A 41 23.84 -5.71 -12.30
N ASN A 42 24.57 -5.60 -11.18
CA ASN A 42 24.08 -6.07 -9.88
C ASN A 42 24.16 -5.05 -8.74
N TYR A 43 25.02 -4.03 -8.82
CA TYR A 43 25.19 -3.04 -7.76
C TYR A 43 25.80 -1.72 -8.26
N CYS A 44 24.96 -0.73 -8.58
CA CYS A 44 25.39 0.51 -9.24
C CYS A 44 24.62 1.74 -8.75
N PHE A 45 25.20 2.91 -9.04
CA PHE A 45 24.53 4.20 -8.96
C PHE A 45 23.64 4.42 -10.20
N GLU A 46 22.61 5.25 -10.03
CA GLU A 46 21.76 5.74 -11.12
C GLU A 46 21.23 4.62 -12.01
N ARG A 47 20.73 3.54 -11.40
CA ARG A 47 20.15 2.42 -12.15
C ARG A 47 18.86 2.89 -12.79
N GLY A 48 18.96 3.22 -14.08
CA GLY A 48 17.81 3.64 -14.89
C GLY A 48 16.90 2.48 -15.27
N ALA A 49 15.59 2.74 -15.36
CA ALA A 49 14.61 1.86 -16.00
C ALA A 49 14.77 1.80 -17.55
N THR A 50 15.96 2.02 -18.09
CA THR A 50 16.24 2.13 -19.53
C THR A 50 16.21 0.78 -20.24
N ARG A 51 16.31 -0.36 -19.53
CA ARG A 51 16.15 -1.69 -20.16
C ARG A 51 14.70 -2.06 -20.52
N THR A 52 13.71 -1.23 -20.17
CA THR A 52 12.29 -1.42 -20.55
C THR A 52 11.75 -0.34 -21.48
N GLY A 53 12.59 0.59 -21.96
CA GLY A 53 12.19 1.65 -22.88
C GLY A 53 11.43 2.83 -22.24
N ALA A 54 11.51 2.98 -20.92
CA ALA A 54 10.96 4.12 -20.19
C ALA A 54 12.03 5.23 -20.02
N GLY A 55 11.71 6.45 -20.42
CA GLY A 55 12.53 7.63 -20.17
C GLY A 55 12.42 8.14 -18.73
N HIS A 56 13.60 8.40 -18.14
CA HIS A 56 13.91 9.16 -16.91
C HIS A 56 13.15 8.84 -15.60
N GLY A 57 13.47 7.67 -15.03
CA GLY A 57 13.39 7.39 -13.60
C GLY A 57 14.56 6.46 -13.22
N TRP A 58 15.32 6.83 -12.19
CA TRP A 58 16.46 6.07 -11.69
C TRP A 58 16.31 5.92 -10.19
N ALA A 59 16.69 4.75 -9.64
CA ALA A 59 17.07 4.71 -8.25
C ALA A 59 18.49 5.29 -8.15
N ASP A 60 18.72 6.16 -7.18
CA ASP A 60 20.06 6.70 -6.92
C ASP A 60 21.09 5.61 -6.68
N VAL A 61 20.71 4.57 -5.93
CA VAL A 61 21.51 3.36 -5.76
C VAL A 61 20.62 2.13 -5.84
N TRP A 62 21.10 1.09 -6.50
CA TRP A 62 20.40 -0.18 -6.57
C TRP A 62 21.36 -1.34 -6.40
N LYS A 63 20.97 -2.30 -5.56
CA LYS A 63 21.65 -3.58 -5.40
C LYS A 63 20.64 -4.71 -5.63
N ARG A 64 20.87 -5.52 -6.66
CA ARG A 64 19.99 -6.62 -7.06
C ARG A 64 19.70 -7.56 -5.89
N GLY A 65 18.42 -7.87 -5.70
CA GLY A 65 17.95 -8.76 -4.63
C GLY A 65 18.11 -8.20 -3.20
N HIS A 66 18.51 -6.94 -3.05
CA HIS A 66 18.72 -6.32 -1.74
C HIS A 66 17.86 -5.08 -1.57
N PHE A 67 18.13 -4.01 -2.33
CA PHE A 67 17.41 -2.75 -2.17
C PHE A 67 17.38 -1.89 -3.44
N GLY A 68 16.33 -1.07 -3.56
CA GLY A 68 16.37 0.19 -4.28
C GLY A 68 16.51 1.33 -3.27
N TRP A 69 17.36 2.31 -3.56
CA TRP A 69 17.64 3.44 -2.68
C TRP A 69 17.45 4.76 -3.40
N GLU A 70 16.70 5.68 -2.78
CA GLU A 70 16.45 7.03 -3.26
C GLU A 70 16.89 8.05 -2.20
N ASN A 71 17.70 9.03 -2.60
CA ASN A 71 18.11 10.11 -1.72
C ASN A 71 17.31 11.38 -1.99
N LYS A 72 17.23 12.21 -0.96
CA LYS A 72 16.82 13.60 -1.04
C LYS A 72 17.87 14.49 -0.40
N GLY A 73 17.84 15.77 -0.73
CA GLY A 73 18.58 16.77 0.04
C GLY A 73 18.09 16.84 1.50
N PRO A 74 18.86 17.47 2.40
CA PRO A 74 18.45 17.71 3.79
C PRO A 74 17.05 18.33 3.88
N GLY A 75 16.21 17.81 4.78
CA GLY A 75 14.80 18.23 4.91
C GLY A 75 13.86 17.82 3.76
N GLY A 76 14.33 17.03 2.79
CA GLY A 76 13.52 16.59 1.65
C GLY A 76 12.42 15.58 2.03
N ASP A 77 11.38 15.52 1.19
CA ASP A 77 10.20 14.66 1.37
C ASP A 77 10.52 13.17 1.09
N LEU A 78 10.64 12.40 2.17
CA LEU A 78 10.86 10.95 2.12
C LEU A 78 9.63 10.17 1.65
N GLY A 79 8.41 10.67 1.87
CA GLY A 79 7.19 10.04 1.39
C GLY A 79 7.07 10.12 -0.13
N GLY A 80 7.40 11.28 -0.70
CA GLY A 80 7.57 11.47 -2.13
C GLY A 80 8.65 10.56 -2.72
N ALA A 81 9.81 10.45 -2.06
CA ALA A 81 10.90 9.56 -2.45
C ALA A 81 10.46 8.08 -2.47
N LEU A 82 9.69 7.65 -1.47
CA LEU A 82 9.18 6.28 -1.38
C LEU A 82 8.22 5.98 -2.53
N LYS A 83 7.28 6.89 -2.80
CA LYS A 83 6.36 6.77 -3.95
C LYS A 83 7.12 6.64 -5.28
N GLN A 84 8.21 7.39 -5.43
CA GLN A 84 9.10 7.27 -6.59
C GLN A 84 9.71 5.87 -6.68
N LEU A 85 10.32 5.35 -5.59
CA LEU A 85 10.88 4.00 -5.58
C LEU A 85 9.83 2.92 -5.89
N MET A 86 8.63 3.02 -5.30
CA MET A 86 7.54 2.08 -5.56
C MET A 86 7.14 2.05 -7.03
N THR A 87 7.14 3.20 -7.69
CA THR A 87 6.81 3.32 -9.13
C THR A 87 7.75 2.50 -10.01
N TYR A 88 9.02 2.38 -9.63
CA TYR A 88 10.04 1.67 -10.41
C TYR A 88 10.45 0.31 -9.81
N ALA A 89 9.86 -0.12 -8.69
CA ALA A 89 10.24 -1.35 -7.99
C ALA A 89 10.28 -2.57 -8.93
N LEU A 90 9.26 -2.73 -9.79
CA LEU A 90 9.22 -3.81 -10.78
C LEU A 90 10.37 -3.73 -11.80
N ALA A 91 10.73 -2.52 -12.24
CA ALA A 91 11.86 -2.30 -13.16
C ALA A 91 13.22 -2.53 -12.50
N LEU A 92 13.27 -2.53 -11.17
CA LEU A 92 14.44 -2.77 -10.33
C LEU A 92 14.54 -4.23 -9.87
N ASP A 93 13.89 -5.17 -10.57
CA ASP A 93 13.77 -6.59 -10.21
C ASP A 93 13.07 -6.82 -8.86
N ASN A 94 12.11 -5.95 -8.49
CA ASN A 94 11.30 -6.02 -7.28
C ASN A 94 12.12 -6.25 -6.00
N PRO A 95 13.01 -5.29 -5.64
CA PRO A 95 13.91 -5.47 -4.52
C PRO A 95 13.12 -5.64 -3.21
N PRO A 96 13.57 -6.50 -2.29
CA PRO A 96 12.86 -6.78 -1.05
C PRO A 96 12.83 -5.58 -0.08
N LEU A 97 13.66 -4.56 -0.29
CA LEU A 97 13.74 -3.37 0.53
C LEU A 97 13.73 -2.10 -0.34
N LEU A 98 12.97 -1.10 0.09
CA LEU A 98 12.98 0.24 -0.50
C LEU A 98 13.52 1.22 0.55
N VAL A 99 14.64 1.87 0.26
CA VAL A 99 15.34 2.72 1.22
C VAL A 99 15.27 4.16 0.76
N VAL A 100 14.80 5.05 1.64
CA VAL A 100 14.78 6.49 1.37
C VAL A 100 15.62 7.22 2.41
N SER A 101 16.41 8.19 1.97
CA SER A 101 17.28 8.94 2.89
C SER A 101 17.35 10.42 2.52
N ASN A 102 17.23 11.31 3.51
CA ASN A 102 17.48 12.74 3.36
C ASN A 102 18.74 13.18 4.12
N ARG A 103 19.65 12.23 4.40
CA ARG A 103 20.90 12.35 5.18
C ARG A 103 20.72 12.55 6.68
N ASP A 104 19.64 13.21 7.10
CA ASP A 104 19.27 13.31 8.52
C ASP A 104 18.56 12.04 9.00
N VAL A 105 17.71 11.49 8.14
CA VAL A 105 16.92 10.29 8.41
C VAL A 105 17.04 9.33 7.24
N THR A 106 17.26 8.05 7.56
CA THR A 106 17.18 6.94 6.62
C THR A 106 16.04 6.02 7.04
N GLN A 107 15.10 5.75 6.13
CA GLN A 107 14.00 4.83 6.34
C GLN A 107 14.15 3.62 5.43
N ILE A 108 14.10 2.43 6.04
CA ILE A 108 14.13 1.14 5.35
C ILE A 108 12.71 0.60 5.36
N HIS A 109 12.09 0.50 4.18
CA HIS A 109 10.74 -0.03 4.00
C HIS A 109 10.81 -1.46 3.48
N THR A 110 10.13 -2.39 4.15
CA THR A 110 10.09 -3.78 3.70
C THR A 110 9.12 -3.94 2.52
N HIS A 111 9.56 -4.59 1.46
CA HIS A 111 8.80 -4.79 0.22
C HIS A 111 8.71 -6.28 -0.15
N PHE A 112 8.36 -7.11 0.82
CA PHE A 112 8.15 -8.54 0.60
C PHE A 112 6.70 -8.81 0.22
N THR A 113 6.49 -9.62 -0.82
CA THR A 113 5.15 -10.04 -1.23
C THR A 113 4.48 -10.85 -0.11
N GLY A 114 3.25 -10.49 0.26
CA GLY A 114 2.43 -11.24 1.21
C GLY A 114 2.72 -10.96 2.69
N THR A 115 3.56 -9.98 3.00
CA THR A 115 3.83 -9.50 4.36
C THR A 115 3.33 -8.07 4.54
N PRO A 116 3.07 -7.61 5.77
CA PRO A 116 2.91 -6.17 6.04
C PRO A 116 4.14 -5.39 5.58
N SER A 117 3.98 -4.09 5.38
CA SER A 117 5.10 -3.18 5.17
C SER A 117 5.56 -2.66 6.53
N GLU A 118 6.76 -3.03 6.97
CA GLU A 118 7.40 -2.45 8.15
C GLU A 118 8.37 -1.34 7.73
N THR A 119 8.51 -0.31 8.56
CA THR A 119 9.49 0.78 8.37
C THR A 119 10.49 0.81 9.52
N HIS A 120 11.78 0.73 9.20
CA HIS A 120 12.85 0.96 10.16
C HIS A 120 13.46 2.34 9.94
N THR A 121 13.27 3.23 10.90
CA THR A 121 13.80 4.59 10.84
C THR A 121 15.11 4.69 11.61
N ILE A 122 16.15 5.19 10.95
CA ILE A 122 17.48 5.43 11.53
C ILE A 122 17.81 6.90 11.35
N ARG A 123 17.99 7.61 12.47
CA ARG A 123 18.45 8.99 12.46
C ARG A 123 19.96 9.07 12.38
N LEU A 124 20.48 10.13 11.79
CA LEU A 124 21.91 10.37 11.66
C LEU A 124 22.59 10.38 13.03
N GLU A 125 22.00 11.02 14.04
CA GLU A 125 22.57 11.03 15.40
C GLU A 125 22.72 9.65 16.03
N ASP A 126 21.87 8.70 15.64
CA ASP A 126 21.80 7.35 16.21
C ASP A 126 22.51 6.29 15.35
N ILE A 127 23.14 6.70 14.24
CA ILE A 127 23.74 5.76 13.27
C ILE A 127 24.84 4.89 13.89
N GLY A 128 25.49 5.39 14.94
CA GLY A 128 26.58 4.70 15.62
C GLY A 128 26.15 3.65 16.65
N THR A 129 24.85 3.51 16.94
CA THR A 129 24.39 2.48 17.87
C THR A 129 24.63 1.09 17.28
N PRO A 130 24.96 0.07 18.11
CA PRO A 130 25.22 -1.28 17.62
C PRO A 130 24.08 -1.86 16.77
N ASP A 131 22.84 -1.62 17.19
CA ASP A 131 21.63 -2.09 16.50
C ASP A 131 21.46 -1.41 15.13
N ASN A 132 21.60 -0.08 15.03
CA ASN A 132 21.48 0.61 13.75
C ASN A 132 22.61 0.26 12.78
N LEU A 133 23.85 0.12 13.27
CA LEU A 133 24.96 -0.36 12.45
C LEU A 133 24.69 -1.77 11.93
N GLN A 134 24.11 -2.65 12.75
CA GLN A 134 23.77 -4.01 12.33
C GLN A 134 22.64 -4.02 11.30
N LYS A 135 21.57 -3.25 11.50
CA LYS A 135 20.49 -3.07 10.52
C LYS A 135 21.04 -2.56 9.18
N LEU A 136 21.84 -1.50 9.20
CA LEU A 136 22.44 -0.95 8.00
C LEU A 136 23.38 -1.95 7.30
N ARG A 137 24.15 -2.77 8.03
CA ARG A 137 24.93 -3.85 7.41
C ARG A 137 24.07 -4.94 6.78
N ARG A 138 22.97 -5.33 7.44
CA ARG A 138 22.03 -6.35 6.94
C ARG A 138 21.39 -5.93 5.61
N LEU A 139 21.18 -4.63 5.36
CA LEU A 139 20.75 -4.15 4.03
C LEU A 139 21.61 -4.69 2.89
N PHE A 140 22.93 -4.81 3.11
CA PHE A 140 23.89 -5.23 2.09
C PHE A 140 24.16 -6.73 2.10
N THR A 141 23.86 -7.43 3.19
CA THR A 141 24.38 -8.79 3.43
C THR A 141 23.30 -9.83 3.66
N ASP A 142 22.17 -9.43 4.23
CA ASP A 142 21.07 -10.32 4.61
C ASP A 142 19.75 -9.54 4.58
N PRO A 143 19.26 -9.13 3.39
CA PRO A 143 18.02 -8.37 3.28
C PRO A 143 16.81 -9.17 3.73
N GLU A 144 16.84 -10.50 3.57
CA GLU A 144 15.75 -11.41 3.93
C GLU A 144 15.43 -11.39 5.43
N SER A 145 16.43 -11.12 6.27
CA SER A 145 16.23 -10.98 7.71
C SER A 145 15.31 -9.81 8.12
N PHE A 146 15.01 -8.88 7.21
CA PHE A 146 14.00 -7.84 7.40
C PHE A 146 12.58 -8.31 7.08
N ARG A 147 12.39 -9.54 6.58
CA ARG A 147 11.05 -10.07 6.31
C ARG A 147 10.24 -10.06 7.61
N PRO A 148 9.05 -9.43 7.63
CA PRO A 148 8.18 -9.46 8.78
C PRO A 148 7.89 -10.88 9.26
N GLY A 149 7.88 -11.08 10.57
CA GLY A 149 7.69 -12.39 11.19
C GLY A 149 6.26 -12.95 11.10
N ARG A 150 5.30 -12.15 10.63
CA ARG A 150 3.92 -12.55 10.36
C ARG A 150 3.55 -12.21 8.92
N THR A 151 2.77 -13.08 8.32
CA THR A 151 2.15 -12.84 7.02
C THR A 151 0.87 -12.02 7.15
N VAL A 152 0.48 -11.32 6.08
CA VAL A 152 -0.82 -10.63 6.00
C VAL A 152 -1.98 -11.59 6.32
N ARG A 153 -1.87 -12.85 5.85
CA ARG A 153 -2.86 -13.89 6.10
C ARG A 153 -3.00 -14.22 7.59
N GLU A 154 -1.90 -14.30 8.34
CA GLU A 154 -1.92 -14.57 9.77
C GLU A 154 -2.46 -13.39 10.58
N ILE A 155 -2.16 -12.15 10.17
CA ILE A 155 -2.73 -10.94 10.77
C ILE A 155 -4.24 -10.91 10.54
N THR A 156 -4.66 -11.15 9.29
CA THR A 156 -6.06 -11.23 8.87
C THR A 156 -6.82 -12.33 9.62
N ALA A 157 -6.21 -13.51 9.82
CA ALA A 157 -6.84 -14.62 10.52
C ALA A 157 -7.03 -14.37 12.03
N ASP A 158 -6.07 -13.74 12.69
CA ASP A 158 -6.14 -13.35 14.11
C ASP A 158 -7.21 -12.26 14.33
N ALA A 159 -7.20 -11.23 13.48
CA ALA A 159 -8.23 -10.19 13.44
C ALA A 159 -9.64 -10.80 13.25
N ALA A 160 -9.78 -11.74 12.31
CA ALA A 160 -11.05 -12.42 12.07
C ALA A 160 -11.54 -13.24 13.28
N GLY A 161 -10.63 -13.91 13.99
CA GLY A 161 -10.95 -14.67 15.20
C GLY A 161 -11.51 -13.79 16.33
N ARG A 162 -10.90 -12.62 16.57
CA ARG A 162 -11.37 -11.69 17.62
C ARG A 162 -12.78 -11.16 17.34
N PHE A 163 -13.05 -10.84 16.08
CA PHE A 163 -14.37 -10.39 15.66
C PHE A 163 -15.42 -11.50 15.68
N ALA A 164 -15.02 -12.75 15.39
CA ALA A 164 -15.87 -13.91 15.56
C ALA A 164 -16.37 -14.05 17.00
N ASP A 165 -15.48 -13.90 17.98
CA ASP A 165 -15.84 -13.97 19.41
C ASP A 165 -16.82 -12.85 19.80
N ILE A 166 -16.62 -11.63 19.29
CA ILE A 166 -17.54 -10.49 19.50
C ILE A 166 -18.90 -10.77 18.87
N ALA A 167 -18.94 -11.25 17.62
CA ALA A 167 -20.18 -11.60 16.92
C ALA A 167 -20.95 -12.70 17.66
N GLN A 168 -20.24 -13.72 18.16
CA GLN A 168 -20.85 -14.80 18.94
C GLN A 168 -21.44 -14.29 20.25
N SER A 169 -20.75 -13.39 20.95
CA SER A 169 -21.29 -12.73 22.14
C SER A 169 -22.61 -12.01 21.83
N MET A 170 -22.64 -11.20 20.78
CA MET A 170 -23.84 -10.43 20.41
C MET A 170 -25.01 -11.32 19.99
N THR A 171 -24.75 -12.33 19.14
CA THR A 171 -25.79 -13.26 18.67
C THR A 171 -26.32 -14.15 19.80
N SER A 172 -25.48 -14.57 20.74
CA SER A 172 -25.91 -15.33 21.93
C SER A 172 -26.83 -14.53 22.85
N ARG A 173 -26.76 -13.18 22.79
CA ARG A 173 -27.71 -12.28 23.46
C ARG A 173 -29.02 -12.08 22.69
N GLY A 174 -29.18 -12.72 21.52
CA GLY A 174 -30.41 -12.68 20.72
C GLY A 174 -30.43 -11.60 19.64
N HIS A 175 -29.31 -10.91 19.37
CA HIS A 175 -29.24 -9.95 18.26
C HIS A 175 -29.27 -10.66 16.91
N ASP A 176 -29.91 -10.03 15.92
CA ASP A 176 -29.97 -10.53 14.55
C ASP A 176 -28.56 -10.67 13.94
N PRO A 177 -28.20 -11.83 13.35
CA PRO A 177 -26.86 -12.05 12.83
C PRO A 177 -26.46 -11.11 11.69
N GLN A 178 -27.42 -10.68 10.85
CA GLN A 178 -27.15 -9.76 9.75
C GLN A 178 -26.89 -8.36 10.27
N LYS A 179 -27.63 -7.91 11.29
CA LYS A 179 -27.37 -6.66 12.01
C LYS A 179 -25.98 -6.68 12.69
N VAL A 180 -25.65 -7.77 13.39
CA VAL A 180 -24.34 -7.97 14.03
C VAL A 180 -23.22 -7.87 13.01
N ALA A 181 -23.34 -8.62 11.91
CA ALA A 181 -22.39 -8.57 10.81
C ALA A 181 -22.20 -7.14 10.29
N HIS A 182 -23.29 -6.44 9.97
CA HIS A 182 -23.24 -5.11 9.40
C HIS A 182 -22.54 -4.11 10.33
N PHE A 183 -22.92 -4.09 11.61
CA PHE A 183 -22.30 -3.24 12.63
C PHE A 183 -20.79 -3.51 12.76
N LEU A 184 -20.40 -4.79 12.81
CA LEU A 184 -18.98 -5.16 12.92
C LEU A 184 -18.19 -4.80 11.66
N ILE A 185 -18.77 -4.88 10.46
CA ILE A 185 -18.11 -4.40 9.23
C ILE A 185 -17.90 -2.88 9.28
N GLN A 186 -18.86 -2.11 9.83
CA GLN A 186 -18.70 -0.66 10.01
C GLN A 186 -17.54 -0.36 10.97
N CYS A 187 -17.45 -1.03 12.11
CA CYS A 187 -16.32 -0.91 13.03
C CYS A 187 -14.99 -1.29 12.37
N LEU A 188 -14.96 -2.42 11.67
CA LEU A 188 -13.80 -2.91 10.92
C LEU A 188 -13.32 -1.86 9.90
N PHE A 189 -14.26 -1.26 9.16
CA PHE A 189 -13.94 -0.24 8.17
C PHE A 189 -13.34 1.01 8.83
N CYS A 190 -13.86 1.46 9.98
CA CYS A 190 -13.28 2.59 10.69
C CYS A 190 -11.82 2.33 11.13
N MET A 191 -11.54 1.14 11.67
CA MET A 191 -10.19 0.75 12.08
C MET A 191 -9.23 0.64 10.87
N PHE A 192 -9.69 0.06 9.76
CA PHE A 192 -8.93 0.06 8.52
C PHE A 192 -8.67 1.49 8.02
N ALA A 193 -9.70 2.33 7.97
CA ALA A 193 -9.64 3.67 7.40
C ALA A 193 -8.73 4.61 8.20
N GLU A 194 -8.66 4.50 9.53
CA GLU A 194 -7.74 5.32 10.33
C GLU A 194 -6.27 4.92 10.14
N ASP A 195 -5.98 3.63 9.95
CA ASP A 195 -4.62 3.12 9.77
C ASP A 195 -4.04 3.42 8.38
N ILE A 196 -4.91 3.55 7.36
CA ILE A 196 -4.52 4.01 6.02
C ILE A 196 -4.76 5.51 5.80
N GLU A 197 -5.06 6.26 6.88
CA GLU A 197 -5.21 7.73 6.89
C GLU A 197 -6.35 8.28 6.01
N LEU A 198 -7.38 7.47 5.75
CA LEU A 198 -8.67 7.96 5.23
C LEU A 198 -9.54 8.60 6.32
N LEU A 199 -9.36 8.15 7.55
CA LEU A 199 -9.82 8.83 8.76
C LEU A 199 -8.62 9.40 9.52
N PRO A 200 -8.83 10.42 10.38
CA PRO A 200 -7.79 10.89 11.28
C PRO A 200 -7.18 9.74 12.09
N LYS A 201 -5.85 9.72 12.21
CA LYS A 201 -5.12 8.62 12.87
C LYS A 201 -5.65 8.34 14.27
N HIS A 202 -5.92 7.06 14.54
CA HIS A 202 -6.42 6.55 15.83
C HIS A 202 -7.76 7.18 16.27
N LEU A 203 -8.55 7.76 15.36
CA LEU A 203 -9.83 8.36 15.72
C LEU A 203 -10.77 7.37 16.43
N PHE A 204 -11.00 6.20 15.84
CA PHE A 204 -11.85 5.15 16.39
C PHE A 204 -11.27 4.62 17.70
N GLU A 205 -9.95 4.34 17.74
CA GLU A 205 -9.26 3.94 18.98
C GLU A 205 -9.47 4.97 20.10
N ARG A 206 -9.30 6.28 19.81
CA ARG A 206 -9.50 7.36 20.79
C ARG A 206 -10.95 7.45 21.27
N VAL A 207 -11.93 7.20 20.40
CA VAL A 207 -13.35 7.15 20.80
C VAL A 207 -13.58 6.00 21.77
N MET A 208 -13.08 4.80 21.45
CA MET A 208 -13.17 3.61 22.30
C MET A 208 -12.49 3.84 23.66
N ALA A 209 -11.28 4.40 23.67
CA ALA A 209 -10.52 4.69 24.87
C ALA A 209 -11.17 5.76 25.76
N LYS A 210 -11.68 6.85 25.17
CA LYS A 210 -12.26 7.98 25.90
C LYS A 210 -13.60 7.64 26.55
N ARG A 211 -14.45 6.86 25.87
CA ARG A 211 -15.77 6.49 26.40
C ARG A 211 -15.69 5.26 27.30
N GLY A 212 -14.78 4.32 27.00
CA GLY A 212 -14.48 3.19 27.86
C GLY A 212 -15.73 2.39 28.23
N ALA A 213 -15.90 2.08 29.52
CA ALA A 213 -17.03 1.29 30.01
C ALA A 213 -18.40 2.00 29.98
N ASP A 214 -18.48 3.27 29.59
CA ASP A 214 -19.75 3.99 29.42
C ASP A 214 -20.35 3.65 28.04
N THR A 215 -21.05 2.51 28.00
CA THR A 215 -21.61 1.91 26.77
C THR A 215 -22.64 2.82 26.09
N VAL A 216 -23.37 3.63 26.87
CA VAL A 216 -24.37 4.58 26.36
C VAL A 216 -23.69 5.73 25.61
N LYS A 217 -22.70 6.38 26.24
CA LYS A 217 -21.96 7.47 25.57
C LYS A 217 -21.11 6.95 24.41
N LEU A 218 -20.62 5.72 24.50
CA LEU A 218 -19.91 5.08 23.39
C LEU A 218 -20.86 4.85 22.21
N GLY A 219 -22.04 4.30 22.44
CA GLY A 219 -23.06 4.11 21.41
C GLY A 219 -23.41 5.43 20.71
N ALA A 220 -23.64 6.50 21.47
CA ALA A 220 -23.90 7.83 20.91
C ALA A 220 -22.74 8.33 20.02
N ALA A 221 -21.50 8.22 20.51
CA ALA A 221 -20.32 8.65 19.74
C ALA A 221 -20.10 7.82 18.46
N LEU A 222 -20.34 6.50 18.50
CA LEU A 222 -20.26 5.65 17.31
C LEU A 222 -21.37 6.00 16.31
N GLY A 223 -22.58 6.31 16.79
CA GLY A 223 -23.67 6.77 15.93
C GLY A 223 -23.34 8.08 15.22
N GLU A 224 -22.81 9.07 15.95
CA GLU A 224 -22.35 10.34 15.38
C GLU A 224 -21.24 10.12 14.34
N LEU A 225 -20.25 9.28 14.64
CA LEU A 225 -19.17 8.96 13.71
C LEU A 225 -19.70 8.29 12.43
N PHE A 226 -20.59 7.31 12.55
CA PHE A 226 -21.15 6.60 11.40
C PHE A 226 -22.05 7.50 10.54
N GLN A 227 -22.76 8.45 11.16
CA GLN A 227 -23.52 9.47 10.44
C GLN A 227 -22.62 10.46 9.71
N ALA A 228 -21.51 10.89 10.33
CA ALA A 228 -20.50 11.72 9.68
C ALA A 228 -19.88 10.97 8.49
N MET A 229 -19.61 9.67 8.64
CA MET A 229 -19.13 8.85 7.52
C MET A 229 -20.17 8.65 6.40
N GLN A 230 -21.46 8.61 6.74
CA GLN A 230 -22.55 8.52 5.76
C GLN A 230 -22.69 9.77 4.89
N ASN A 231 -22.52 10.97 5.47
CA ASN A 231 -22.86 12.24 4.82
C ASN A 231 -21.65 13.14 4.52
N GLY A 232 -20.50 12.83 5.12
CA GLY A 232 -19.40 13.79 5.32
C GLY A 232 -19.74 14.81 6.41
N GLY A 233 -18.71 15.52 6.89
CA GLY A 233 -18.83 16.63 7.82
C GLY A 233 -18.11 16.41 9.15
N ASP A 234 -18.49 17.17 10.17
CA ASP A 234 -17.73 17.22 11.41
C ASP A 234 -18.04 16.06 12.35
N PHE A 235 -16.98 15.49 12.93
CA PHE A 235 -17.07 14.64 14.12
C PHE A 235 -16.14 15.20 15.19
N LEU A 236 -16.73 15.74 16.27
CA LEU A 236 -16.00 16.49 17.30
C LEU A 236 -15.23 17.70 16.73
N LEU A 237 -13.91 17.61 16.64
CA LEU A 237 -13.02 18.64 16.09
C LEU A 237 -12.34 18.17 14.79
N GLU A 238 -12.78 17.03 14.26
CA GLU A 238 -12.19 16.38 13.09
C GLU A 238 -13.16 16.47 11.91
N ASP A 239 -12.62 16.66 10.71
CA ASP A 239 -13.39 16.68 9.47
C ASP A 239 -13.40 15.26 8.87
N ILE A 240 -14.60 14.74 8.60
CA ILE A 240 -14.82 13.37 8.13
C ILE A 240 -15.27 13.42 6.67
N ALA A 241 -14.51 12.75 5.80
CA ALA A 241 -14.88 12.61 4.41
C ALA A 241 -16.20 11.84 4.25
N TRP A 242 -16.89 12.08 3.14
CA TRP A 242 -18.05 11.28 2.77
C TRP A 242 -17.60 9.90 2.24
N PHE A 243 -18.09 8.82 2.84
CA PHE A 243 -17.80 7.46 2.41
C PHE A 243 -18.96 6.89 1.59
N ASN A 244 -18.76 6.84 0.27
CA ASN A 244 -19.71 6.22 -0.65
C ASN A 244 -19.55 4.68 -0.67
N GLY A 245 -20.63 3.96 -1.00
CA GLY A 245 -20.61 2.49 -1.09
C GLY A 245 -21.68 1.75 -0.28
N GLY A 246 -22.60 2.47 0.38
CA GLY A 246 -23.78 1.87 1.00
C GLY A 246 -23.54 1.23 2.38
N LEU A 247 -22.29 1.00 2.79
CA LEU A 247 -21.97 0.44 4.11
C LEU A 247 -22.51 1.31 5.27
N PHE A 248 -22.43 2.63 5.15
CA PHE A 248 -22.97 3.56 6.15
C PHE A 248 -24.36 4.10 5.78
N ALA A 249 -25.00 3.58 4.72
CA ALA A 249 -26.34 4.03 4.34
C ALA A 249 -27.40 3.69 5.41
N HIS A 250 -27.12 2.68 6.23
CA HIS A 250 -27.93 2.33 7.38
C HIS A 250 -27.05 2.24 8.63
N VAL A 251 -27.34 3.09 9.61
CA VAL A 251 -26.64 3.11 10.90
C VAL A 251 -27.56 2.47 11.93
N ASP A 252 -27.36 1.18 12.18
CA ASP A 252 -28.15 0.43 13.17
C ASP A 252 -27.23 -0.14 14.26
N LEU A 253 -27.06 0.66 15.31
CA LEU A 253 -26.14 0.35 16.40
C LEU A 253 -26.62 -0.84 17.23
N ILE A 254 -25.66 -1.60 17.73
CA ILE A 254 -25.88 -2.64 18.73
C ILE A 254 -25.44 -2.11 20.09
N GLU A 255 -26.29 -2.31 21.10
CA GLU A 255 -25.92 -2.04 22.48
C GLU A 255 -24.80 -3.00 22.91
N LEU A 256 -23.63 -2.41 23.16
CA LEU A 256 -22.43 -3.11 23.59
C LEU A 256 -22.45 -3.37 25.08
N THR A 257 -22.01 -4.56 25.48
CA THR A 257 -21.65 -4.87 26.86
C THR A 257 -20.22 -4.40 27.17
N PRO A 258 -19.84 -4.20 28.45
CA PRO A 258 -18.46 -3.84 28.80
C PRO A 258 -17.39 -4.81 28.27
N GLY A 259 -17.70 -6.11 28.19
CA GLY A 259 -16.80 -7.11 27.61
C GLY A 259 -16.59 -6.94 26.11
N GLU A 260 -17.66 -6.68 25.35
CA GLU A 260 -17.59 -6.42 23.91
C GLU A 260 -16.87 -5.09 23.62
N VAL A 261 -17.06 -4.06 24.46
CA VAL A 261 -16.29 -2.81 24.36
C VAL A 261 -14.79 -3.06 24.55
N ALA A 262 -14.42 -3.84 25.58
CA ALA A 262 -13.03 -4.18 25.82
C ALA A 262 -12.42 -4.95 24.65
N ALA A 263 -13.18 -5.88 24.05
CA ALA A 263 -12.74 -6.65 22.89
C ALA A 263 -12.58 -5.76 21.64
N LEU A 264 -13.54 -4.88 21.34
CA LEU A 264 -13.44 -3.93 20.22
C LEU A 264 -12.30 -2.94 20.42
N HIS A 265 -12.07 -2.46 21.64
CA HIS A 265 -10.95 -1.57 21.95
C HIS A 265 -9.59 -2.30 21.85
N ALA A 266 -9.53 -3.59 22.17
CA ALA A 266 -8.33 -4.39 21.94
C ALA A 266 -8.08 -4.61 20.44
N ALA A 267 -9.14 -4.77 19.65
CA ALA A 267 -9.06 -4.85 18.19
C ALA A 267 -8.58 -3.53 17.56
N SER A 268 -9.05 -2.37 18.05
CA SER A 268 -8.68 -1.05 17.53
C SER A 268 -7.22 -0.65 17.77
N LYS A 269 -6.45 -1.46 18.49
CA LYS A 269 -5.00 -1.24 18.71
C LYS A 269 -4.12 -2.07 17.76
N MET A 270 -4.73 -2.95 16.98
CA MET A 270 -4.02 -3.71 15.97
C MET A 270 -3.76 -2.81 14.77
N ASP A 271 -2.73 -3.14 13.98
CA ASP A 271 -2.49 -2.49 12.69
C ASP A 271 -3.33 -3.18 11.60
N TRP A 272 -4.36 -2.47 11.13
CA TRP A 272 -5.28 -2.90 10.10
C TRP A 272 -4.82 -2.53 8.68
N SER A 273 -3.74 -1.75 8.53
CA SER A 273 -3.23 -1.32 7.21
C SER A 273 -2.82 -2.50 6.31
N ALA A 274 -2.39 -3.60 6.94
CA ALA A 274 -1.90 -4.79 6.27
C ALA A 274 -2.95 -5.89 6.11
N ILE A 275 -4.24 -5.61 6.35
CA ILE A 275 -5.29 -6.63 6.27
C ILE A 275 -5.72 -6.88 4.83
N GLU A 276 -5.87 -8.16 4.50
CA GLU A 276 -6.43 -8.54 3.21
C GLU A 276 -7.94 -8.25 3.18
N PRO A 277 -8.49 -7.70 2.10
CA PRO A 277 -9.95 -7.56 1.94
C PRO A 277 -10.72 -8.89 2.02
N SER A 278 -10.00 -10.00 1.86
CA SER A 278 -10.49 -11.36 2.08
C SER A 278 -10.88 -11.63 3.54
N ILE A 279 -10.53 -10.72 4.47
CA ILE A 279 -10.91 -10.75 5.88
C ILE A 279 -12.42 -10.91 6.06
N LEU A 280 -13.22 -10.22 5.24
CA LEU A 280 -14.69 -10.31 5.31
C LEU A 280 -15.16 -11.74 5.09
N GLY A 281 -14.57 -12.43 4.10
CA GLY A 281 -14.84 -13.86 3.88
C GLY A 281 -14.47 -14.69 5.10
N THR A 282 -13.25 -14.53 5.63
CA THR A 282 -12.80 -15.30 6.80
C THR A 282 -13.57 -14.99 8.08
N LEU A 283 -14.04 -13.75 8.25
CA LEU A 283 -14.92 -13.32 9.34
C LEU A 283 -16.24 -14.07 9.27
N PHE A 284 -16.87 -14.13 8.10
CA PHE A 284 -18.15 -14.80 7.92
C PHE A 284 -18.05 -16.32 8.04
N GLU A 285 -17.02 -16.95 7.49
CA GLU A 285 -16.85 -18.40 7.60
C GLU A 285 -16.02 -18.86 8.81
N ARG A 286 -15.74 -17.98 9.77
CA ARG A 286 -15.28 -18.40 11.11
C ARG A 286 -16.17 -17.89 12.24
N GLY A 287 -16.77 -16.72 12.10
CA GLY A 287 -17.52 -16.05 13.17
C GLY A 287 -19.03 -16.24 13.19
N LEU A 288 -19.63 -16.78 12.13
CA LEU A 288 -21.07 -17.10 12.13
C LEU A 288 -21.30 -18.61 12.23
N ASP A 289 -22.30 -19.00 13.02
CA ASP A 289 -22.80 -20.38 13.15
C ASP A 289 -23.01 -20.99 11.75
N PRO A 290 -22.58 -22.23 11.48
CA PRO A 290 -22.85 -22.93 10.21
C PRO A 290 -24.31 -22.83 9.73
N LYS A 291 -25.29 -22.75 10.64
CA LYS A 291 -26.72 -22.58 10.33
C LYS A 291 -27.07 -21.19 9.79
N ILE A 292 -26.28 -20.18 10.13
CA ILE A 292 -26.39 -18.79 9.66
C ILE A 292 -25.63 -18.61 8.33
N ARG A 293 -24.60 -19.43 8.05
CA ARG A 293 -23.81 -19.37 6.81
C ARG A 293 -24.57 -19.75 5.55
N ALA A 294 -25.39 -20.80 5.61
CA ALA A 294 -26.06 -21.35 4.43
C ALA A 294 -27.04 -20.36 3.76
N PRO A 295 -27.85 -19.57 4.48
CA PRO A 295 -28.68 -18.51 3.89
C PRO A 295 -27.90 -17.32 3.33
N LEU A 296 -26.68 -17.05 3.83
CA LEU A 296 -25.89 -15.87 3.45
C LEU A 296 -24.99 -16.09 2.22
N GLY A 297 -24.90 -17.32 1.70
CA GLY A 297 -24.07 -17.62 0.52
C GLY A 297 -22.57 -17.39 0.72
N ALA A 298 -22.11 -17.35 1.97
CA ALA A 298 -20.74 -17.00 2.34
C ALA A 298 -19.78 -18.21 2.22
N ASN A 299 -19.57 -18.68 0.99
CA ASN A 299 -18.50 -19.64 0.69
C ASN A 299 -17.25 -18.86 0.25
N TYR A 300 -16.17 -18.93 1.03
CA TYR A 300 -14.89 -18.40 0.60
C TYR A 300 -14.29 -19.28 -0.50
N THR A 301 -13.85 -18.64 -1.57
CA THR A 301 -12.95 -19.27 -2.55
C THR A 301 -11.56 -18.69 -2.36
N ASP A 302 -10.54 -19.55 -2.28
CA ASP A 302 -9.18 -19.10 -2.04
C ASP A 302 -8.62 -18.29 -3.24
N PRO A 303 -7.71 -17.33 -2.98
CA PRO A 303 -7.14 -16.49 -4.02
C PRO A 303 -6.46 -17.27 -5.15
N GLY A 304 -5.77 -18.38 -4.84
CA GLY A 304 -5.10 -19.19 -5.84
C GLY A 304 -6.08 -19.81 -6.83
N THR A 305 -7.21 -20.31 -6.34
CA THR A 305 -8.29 -20.83 -7.17
C THR A 305 -8.97 -19.74 -7.99
N ILE A 306 -9.22 -18.57 -7.41
CA ILE A 306 -9.78 -17.42 -8.14
C ILE A 306 -8.84 -17.00 -9.29
N MET A 307 -7.53 -16.94 -9.02
CA MET A 307 -6.54 -16.51 -10.02
C MET A 307 -6.41 -17.49 -11.19
N LYS A 308 -6.75 -18.78 -11.03
CA LYS A 308 -6.86 -19.72 -12.17
C LYS A 308 -7.91 -19.31 -13.19
N LEU A 309 -8.91 -18.51 -12.80
CA LEU A 309 -9.91 -17.94 -13.69
C LEU A 309 -9.56 -16.51 -14.11
N VAL A 310 -9.20 -15.66 -13.14
CA VAL A 310 -8.87 -14.24 -13.39
C VAL A 310 -7.70 -14.08 -14.36
N ASN A 311 -6.66 -14.91 -14.25
CA ASN A 311 -5.50 -14.84 -15.15
C ASN A 311 -5.88 -15.06 -16.63
N PRO A 312 -6.44 -16.21 -17.04
CA PRO A 312 -6.74 -16.46 -18.44
C PRO A 312 -7.91 -15.62 -18.99
N VAL A 313 -8.84 -15.16 -18.14
CA VAL A 313 -10.06 -14.44 -18.58
C VAL A 313 -9.88 -12.91 -18.58
N ILE A 314 -9.07 -12.37 -17.68
CA ILE A 314 -8.90 -10.91 -17.51
C ILE A 314 -7.46 -10.51 -17.81
N VAL A 315 -6.49 -11.08 -17.08
CA VAL A 315 -5.09 -10.61 -17.10
C VAL A 315 -4.44 -10.85 -18.45
N GLU A 316 -4.40 -12.10 -18.90
CA GLU A 316 -3.69 -12.47 -20.13
C GLU A 316 -4.27 -11.83 -21.40
N PRO A 317 -5.61 -11.76 -21.60
CA PRO A 317 -6.17 -11.09 -22.76
C PRO A 317 -5.83 -9.59 -22.79
N LEU A 318 -6.01 -8.88 -21.68
CA LEU A 318 -5.74 -7.44 -21.61
C LEU A 318 -4.23 -7.15 -21.70
N ALA A 319 -3.38 -7.99 -21.12
CA ALA A 319 -1.93 -7.88 -21.27
C ALA A 319 -1.48 -8.10 -22.73
N ARG A 320 -2.13 -9.02 -23.48
CA ARG A 320 -1.87 -9.19 -24.92
C ARG A 320 -2.30 -7.96 -25.72
N GLU A 321 -3.47 -7.40 -25.44
CA GLU A 321 -3.93 -6.14 -26.05
C GLU A 321 -2.93 -5.00 -25.78
N TRP A 322 -2.44 -4.89 -24.54
CA TRP A 322 -1.43 -3.91 -24.18
C TRP A 322 -0.09 -4.12 -24.90
N ALA A 323 0.37 -5.36 -25.02
CA ALA A 323 1.60 -5.67 -25.74
C ALA A 323 1.54 -5.23 -27.21
N GLN A 324 0.38 -5.43 -27.86
CA GLN A 324 0.14 -4.96 -29.23
C GLN A 324 0.13 -3.43 -29.33
N ALA A 325 -0.55 -2.75 -28.40
CA ALA A 325 -0.56 -1.29 -28.34
C ALA A 325 0.86 -0.73 -28.14
N ARG A 326 1.63 -1.32 -27.21
CA ARG A 326 3.04 -0.95 -26.96
C ARG A 326 3.93 -1.12 -28.17
N ALA A 327 3.78 -2.21 -28.93
CA ALA A 327 4.55 -2.44 -30.14
C ALA A 327 4.35 -1.34 -31.18
N ARG A 328 3.16 -0.72 -31.22
CA ARG A 328 2.85 0.44 -32.08
C ARG A 328 3.31 1.76 -31.48
N ILE A 329 3.16 1.94 -30.17
CA ILE A 329 3.56 3.15 -29.44
C ILE A 329 5.09 3.36 -29.50
N GLY A 330 5.90 2.31 -29.35
CA GLY A 330 7.36 2.41 -29.29
C GLY A 330 7.99 3.17 -30.47
N PRO A 331 7.72 2.78 -31.73
CA PRO A 331 8.22 3.50 -32.91
C PRO A 331 7.73 4.95 -33.00
N LEU A 332 6.48 5.23 -32.59
CA LEU A 332 5.90 6.57 -32.61
C LEU A 332 6.58 7.50 -31.60
N VAL A 333 6.87 6.99 -30.40
CA VAL A 333 7.63 7.71 -29.36
C VAL A 333 9.07 7.96 -29.81
N ALA A 334 9.74 6.96 -30.40
CA ALA A 334 11.09 7.14 -30.95
C ALA A 334 11.13 8.24 -32.03
N LYS A 335 10.13 8.28 -32.92
CA LYS A 335 9.99 9.33 -33.93
C LYS A 335 9.72 10.70 -33.32
N TYR A 336 8.93 10.78 -32.26
CA TYR A 336 8.72 12.03 -31.54
C TYR A 336 10.05 12.58 -30.96
N HIS A 337 10.83 11.73 -30.31
CA HIS A 337 12.14 12.11 -29.75
C HIS A 337 13.18 12.50 -30.80
N ALA A 338 13.19 11.84 -31.95
CA ALA A 338 14.06 12.20 -33.07
C ALA A 338 13.74 13.59 -33.65
N GLY A 339 12.56 14.13 -33.38
CA GLY A 339 12.13 15.45 -33.85
C GLY A 339 11.80 15.49 -35.35
N GLY A 340 11.70 16.71 -35.89
CA GLY A 340 11.46 16.93 -37.32
C GLY A 340 10.00 16.82 -37.78
N LYS A 341 9.79 16.74 -39.10
CA LYS A 341 8.45 16.79 -39.72
C LYS A 341 7.61 15.56 -39.32
N GLY A 342 6.47 15.81 -38.68
CA GLY A 342 5.54 14.75 -38.25
C GLY A 342 5.82 14.16 -36.87
N SER A 343 6.77 14.68 -36.09
CA SER A 343 7.01 14.27 -34.70
C SER A 343 5.77 14.47 -33.81
N GLN A 344 5.14 15.64 -33.90
CA GLN A 344 3.92 15.98 -33.15
C GLN A 344 2.72 15.10 -33.53
N SER A 345 2.62 14.68 -34.80
CA SER A 345 1.59 13.74 -35.23
C SER A 345 1.82 12.35 -34.64
N ALA A 346 3.07 11.89 -34.60
CA ALA A 346 3.42 10.61 -34.01
C ALA A 346 3.14 10.59 -32.50
N TRP A 347 3.40 11.70 -31.81
CA TRP A 347 3.05 11.86 -30.40
C TRP A 347 1.54 11.75 -30.15
N LYS A 348 0.72 12.49 -30.92
CA LYS A 348 -0.75 12.43 -30.80
C LYS A 348 -1.28 11.01 -31.04
N GLU A 349 -0.72 10.30 -32.01
CA GLU A 349 -1.10 8.91 -32.28
C GLU A 349 -0.72 7.96 -31.13
N ALA A 350 0.50 8.08 -30.61
CA ALA A 350 0.95 7.30 -29.45
C ALA A 350 0.05 7.54 -28.22
N GLN A 351 -0.31 8.80 -27.98
CA GLN A 351 -1.21 9.20 -26.90
C GLN A 351 -2.61 8.62 -27.08
N ALA A 352 -3.16 8.67 -28.29
CA ALA A 352 -4.47 8.10 -28.58
C ALA A 352 -4.51 6.58 -28.36
N LEU A 353 -3.45 5.86 -28.74
CA LEU A 353 -3.34 4.42 -28.51
C LEU A 353 -3.29 4.07 -27.02
N PHE A 354 -2.53 4.84 -26.24
CA PHE A 354 -2.46 4.65 -24.80
C PHE A 354 -3.79 4.96 -24.11
N LEU A 355 -4.38 6.13 -24.38
CA LEU A 355 -5.68 6.52 -23.82
C LEU A 355 -6.78 5.53 -24.21
N GLY A 356 -6.75 5.00 -25.45
CA GLY A 356 -7.66 3.96 -25.88
C GLY A 356 -7.58 2.69 -25.03
N TYR A 357 -6.37 2.27 -24.62
CA TYR A 357 -6.20 1.14 -23.71
C TYR A 357 -6.69 1.46 -22.29
N ILE A 358 -6.43 2.66 -21.77
CA ILE A 358 -6.95 3.07 -20.45
C ILE A 358 -8.48 3.12 -20.43
N GLU A 359 -9.12 3.68 -21.47
CA GLU A 359 -10.58 3.67 -21.60
C GLU A 359 -11.12 2.24 -21.75
N ARG A 360 -10.37 1.33 -22.39
CA ARG A 360 -10.71 -0.10 -22.44
C ARG A 360 -10.72 -0.76 -21.06
N LEU A 361 -9.74 -0.46 -20.20
CA LEU A 361 -9.69 -0.95 -18.82
C LEU A 361 -10.84 -0.35 -17.97
N LYS A 362 -11.05 0.97 -18.05
CA LYS A 362 -12.11 1.69 -17.34
C LYS A 362 -13.52 1.21 -17.69
N SER A 363 -13.73 0.82 -18.96
CA SER A 363 -15.01 0.28 -19.44
C SER A 363 -15.17 -1.22 -19.20
N PHE A 364 -14.14 -1.92 -18.73
CA PHE A 364 -14.24 -3.34 -18.41
C PHE A 364 -15.25 -3.57 -17.28
N ARG A 365 -16.05 -4.64 -17.39
CA ARG A 365 -17.06 -5.00 -16.40
C ARG A 365 -16.89 -6.46 -16.03
N VAL A 366 -16.80 -6.71 -14.73
CA VAL A 366 -16.78 -8.05 -14.15
C VAL A 366 -18.10 -8.22 -13.41
N LEU A 367 -18.83 -9.27 -13.74
CA LEU A 367 -20.08 -9.64 -13.07
C LEU A 367 -19.87 -10.96 -12.36
N ASP A 368 -20.05 -10.95 -11.05
CA ASP A 368 -20.19 -12.14 -10.23
C ASP A 368 -21.59 -12.11 -9.60
N PRO A 369 -22.56 -12.85 -10.14
CA PRO A 369 -23.94 -12.82 -9.67
C PRO A 369 -24.16 -13.58 -8.36
N ALA A 370 -23.11 -14.20 -7.80
CA ALA A 370 -23.14 -14.95 -6.55
C ALA A 370 -21.86 -14.71 -5.74
N CYS A 371 -21.49 -13.42 -5.60
CA CYS A 371 -20.14 -13.04 -5.19
C CYS A 371 -19.76 -13.35 -3.73
N GLY A 372 -20.71 -13.75 -2.88
CA GLY A 372 -20.46 -14.10 -1.49
C GLY A 372 -19.67 -13.00 -0.76
N SER A 373 -18.45 -13.31 -0.32
CA SER A 373 -17.57 -12.35 0.35
C SER A 373 -16.96 -11.29 -0.59
N GLY A 374 -17.21 -11.36 -1.90
CA GLY A 374 -16.71 -10.43 -2.90
C GLY A 374 -15.26 -10.66 -3.34
N ASN A 375 -14.61 -11.75 -2.90
CA ASN A 375 -13.18 -12.00 -3.20
C ASN A 375 -12.88 -12.03 -4.70
N PHE A 376 -13.77 -12.61 -5.51
CA PHE A 376 -13.60 -12.67 -6.95
C PHE A 376 -13.58 -11.27 -7.57
N LEU A 377 -14.54 -10.42 -7.17
CA LEU A 377 -14.64 -9.04 -7.62
C LEU A 377 -13.44 -8.21 -7.18
N TYR A 378 -13.01 -8.37 -5.93
CA TYR A 378 -11.82 -7.71 -5.39
C TYR A 378 -10.56 -8.08 -6.18
N LEU A 379 -10.27 -9.37 -6.36
CA LEU A 379 -9.09 -9.82 -7.09
C LEU A 379 -9.13 -9.42 -8.57
N SER A 380 -10.32 -9.39 -9.17
CA SER A 380 -10.49 -8.89 -10.53
C SER A 380 -10.22 -7.39 -10.63
N LEU A 381 -10.71 -6.58 -9.68
CA LEU A 381 -10.41 -5.15 -9.62
C LEU A 381 -8.91 -4.90 -9.41
N ARG A 382 -8.28 -5.65 -8.50
CA ARG A 382 -6.84 -5.59 -8.27
C ARG A 382 -6.06 -5.91 -9.55
N ALA A 383 -6.43 -6.98 -10.25
CA ALA A 383 -5.82 -7.35 -11.53
C ALA A 383 -5.94 -6.24 -12.58
N LEU A 384 -7.09 -5.57 -12.69
CA LEU A 384 -7.27 -4.42 -13.58
C LEU A 384 -6.40 -3.22 -13.15
N LYS A 385 -6.27 -2.98 -11.85
CA LYS A 385 -5.40 -1.92 -11.30
C LYS A 385 -3.92 -2.22 -11.53
N ASP A 386 -3.50 -3.46 -11.38
CA ASP A 386 -2.14 -3.89 -11.70
C ASP A 386 -1.86 -3.66 -13.20
N LEU A 387 -2.81 -4.00 -14.08
CA LEU A 387 -2.72 -3.71 -15.52
C LEU A 387 -2.74 -2.21 -15.86
N GLU A 388 -3.37 -1.38 -15.04
CA GLU A 388 -3.36 0.09 -15.15
C GLU A 388 -2.03 0.69 -14.68
N CYS A 389 -1.31 0.02 -13.78
CA CYS A 389 0.02 0.42 -13.28
C CYS A 389 1.19 -0.11 -14.15
N VAL A 390 0.98 -1.19 -14.91
CA VAL A 390 1.94 -1.76 -15.89
C VAL A 390 2.25 -0.88 -17.14
N PRO A 391 1.43 0.09 -17.59
CA PRO A 391 1.81 0.97 -18.69
C PRO A 391 2.96 1.89 -18.25
N PRO A 392 4.09 1.94 -18.98
CA PRO A 392 5.22 2.71 -18.53
C PRO A 392 4.90 4.21 -18.47
N THR A 393 5.41 4.76 -17.38
CA THR A 393 5.49 6.10 -16.78
C THR A 393 5.66 7.33 -17.69
N PHE A 394 5.70 7.24 -19.03
CA PHE A 394 5.96 8.43 -19.86
C PHE A 394 4.68 9.11 -20.39
N LEU A 395 3.69 8.35 -20.86
CA LEU A 395 2.45 8.94 -21.40
C LEU A 395 1.54 9.48 -20.30
N MET A 396 1.52 8.88 -19.10
CA MET A 396 0.80 9.42 -17.95
C MET A 396 1.41 10.74 -17.45
N PHE A 397 2.74 10.90 -17.42
CA PHE A 397 3.39 12.10 -16.90
C PHE A 397 3.18 13.35 -17.79
N GLN A 398 3.06 13.19 -19.10
CA GLN A 398 2.74 14.30 -20.01
C GLN A 398 1.24 14.48 -20.28
N CYS A 399 0.42 13.43 -20.17
CA CYS A 399 -1.04 13.59 -20.15
C CYS A 399 -1.51 14.34 -18.91
N SER A 400 -0.97 14.05 -17.72
CA SER A 400 -1.38 14.70 -16.47
C SER A 400 -1.06 16.19 -16.45
N GLN A 401 0.05 16.62 -17.03
CA GLN A 401 0.41 18.05 -17.14
C GLN A 401 -0.50 18.84 -18.11
N ASN A 402 -1.13 18.19 -19.10
CA ASN A 402 -2.05 18.84 -20.04
C ASN A 402 -3.53 18.71 -19.65
N LEU A 403 -3.86 17.93 -18.62
CA LEU A 403 -5.23 17.82 -18.08
C LEU A 403 -5.45 18.73 -16.86
N MET A 404 -4.38 19.31 -16.30
CA MET A 404 -4.42 20.32 -15.24
C MET A 404 -4.14 21.76 -15.73
N ALA A 405 -4.08 21.96 -17.05
CA ALA A 405 -4.08 23.26 -17.72
C ALA A 405 -5.33 23.34 -18.60
#